data_AF-A0A381QWY5-F1
#
_entry.id   AF-A0A381QWY5-F1
#
_cell.length_a   1.000
_cell.length_b   1.000
_cell.length_c   1.000
_cell.angle_alpha   90.00
_cell.angle_beta   90.00
_cell.angle_gamma   90.00
#
_symmetry.space_group_name_H-M   'P 1'
#
loop_
_entity.id
_entity.type
_entity.pdbx_description
1 polymer ?
#
loop_
_entity_poly.entity_id
_entity_poly.type
_entity_poly.pdbx_seq_one_letter_code
_entity_poly.pdbx_strand_id
1 'polypeptide(L)'
;MVSLLSYYINIIYGIDSDSFINNSGNIFYSKAQEILNLANQSDFSNTWQSGNSGGRINKFWLVENLTSSNSKEFRDLLYNYHVNGLDLMHKDKLLSKQNISYSIISLERMNRRIPNSILLKIFFETKSDEIKDIFSSGPDFDTVNLYNQLNRMAPFFSNKWNNLR
;
A
#
# COMPACT_ATOMS: atom_id res chain seq x y z
N MET A 1 -3.13 5.69 -27.14
CA MET A 1 -3.73 4.62 -26.30
C MET A 1 -2.69 3.73 -25.59
N VAL A 2 -1.46 3.58 -26.10
CA VAL A 2 -0.37 2.79 -25.47
C VAL A 2 0.08 3.34 -24.10
N SER A 3 0.03 4.66 -23.89
CA SER A 3 0.48 5.32 -22.65
C SER A 3 -0.24 4.86 -21.36
N LEU A 4 -1.55 4.56 -21.41
CA LEU A 4 -2.30 4.17 -20.20
C LEU A 4 -1.92 2.78 -19.68
N LEU A 5 -1.84 1.81 -20.59
CA LEU A 5 -1.48 0.44 -20.23
C LEU A 5 -0.03 0.40 -19.72
N SER A 6 0.89 1.08 -20.41
CA SER A 6 2.28 1.18 -19.98
C SER A 6 2.42 1.84 -18.62
N TYR A 7 1.61 2.86 -18.30
CA TYR A 7 1.61 3.48 -16.97
C TYR A 7 1.28 2.45 -15.87
N TYR A 8 0.16 1.73 -15.99
CA TYR A 8 -0.24 0.77 -14.96
C TYR A 8 0.67 -0.45 -14.87
N ILE A 9 1.22 -0.93 -15.99
CA ILE A 9 2.21 -2.02 -15.98
C ILE A 9 3.43 -1.60 -15.14
N ASN A 10 3.95 -0.39 -15.31
CA ASN A 10 5.06 0.10 -14.50
C ASN A 10 4.69 0.24 -13.02
N ILE A 11 3.47 0.68 -12.69
CA ILE A 11 3.02 0.72 -11.29
C ILE A 11 2.97 -0.70 -10.69
N ILE A 12 2.38 -1.66 -11.40
CA ILE A 12 2.26 -3.06 -10.94
C ILE A 12 3.65 -3.66 -10.75
N TYR A 13 4.56 -3.52 -11.73
CA TYR A 13 5.92 -4.03 -11.59
C TYR A 13 6.70 -3.36 -10.47
N GLY A 14 6.49 -2.06 -10.24
CA GLY A 14 7.12 -1.37 -9.12
C GLY A 14 6.68 -1.95 -7.78
N ILE A 15 5.37 -2.13 -7.58
CA ILE A 15 4.80 -2.68 -6.33
C ILE A 15 5.23 -4.13 -6.14
N ASP A 16 5.21 -4.93 -7.20
CA ASP A 16 5.65 -6.33 -7.18
C ASP A 16 7.14 -6.42 -6.80
N SER A 17 7.99 -5.62 -7.44
CA SER A 17 9.43 -5.61 -7.14
C SER A 17 9.69 -5.20 -5.68
N ASP A 18 9.02 -4.16 -5.17
CA ASP A 18 9.14 -3.71 -3.79
C ASP A 18 8.73 -4.78 -2.77
N SER A 19 7.85 -5.72 -3.15
CA SER A 19 7.45 -6.84 -2.28
C SER A 19 8.58 -7.86 -2.07
N PHE A 20 9.50 -8.01 -3.03
CA PHE A 20 10.63 -8.95 -2.95
C PHE A 20 11.93 -8.29 -2.48
N ILE A 21 12.20 -7.06 -2.93
CA ILE A 21 13.43 -6.32 -2.63
C ILE A 21 13.06 -4.88 -2.29
N ASN A 22 13.40 -4.45 -1.08
CA ASN A 22 13.05 -3.12 -0.59
C ASN A 22 13.56 -2.01 -1.53
N ASN A 23 12.65 -1.11 -1.94
CA ASN A 23 12.89 0.03 -2.83
C ASN A 23 13.38 -0.33 -4.26
N SER A 24 13.21 -1.57 -4.71
CA SER A 24 13.56 -1.96 -6.08
C SER A 24 12.58 -1.42 -7.14
N GLY A 25 11.36 -1.04 -6.73
CA GLY A 25 10.32 -0.49 -7.60
C GLY A 25 10.60 0.90 -8.18
N ASN A 26 11.59 1.62 -7.64
CA ASN A 26 11.92 3.00 -8.03
C ASN A 26 12.09 3.20 -9.55
N ILE A 27 12.74 2.25 -10.23
CA ILE A 27 12.99 2.34 -11.67
C ILE A 27 11.66 2.36 -12.44
N PHE A 28 10.69 1.57 -12.01
CA PHE A 28 9.39 1.49 -12.67
C PHE A 28 8.50 2.68 -12.32
N TYR A 29 8.51 3.15 -11.07
CA TYR A 29 7.78 4.35 -10.70
C TYR A 29 8.27 5.59 -11.45
N SER A 30 9.58 5.74 -11.65
CA SER A 30 10.16 6.82 -12.48
C SER A 30 9.66 6.75 -13.94
N LYS A 31 9.62 5.56 -14.54
CA LYS A 31 9.03 5.37 -15.88
C LYS A 31 7.54 5.72 -15.91
N ALA A 32 6.78 5.34 -14.89
CA ALA A 32 5.38 5.73 -14.78
C ALA A 32 5.20 7.26 -14.66
N GLN A 33 6.11 7.93 -13.95
CA GLN A 33 6.12 9.39 -13.82
C GLN A 33 6.42 10.07 -15.16
N GLU A 34 7.39 9.56 -15.93
CA GLU A 34 7.68 10.06 -17.28
C GLU A 34 6.46 9.94 -18.19
N ILE A 35 5.77 8.79 -18.17
CA ILE A 35 4.54 8.59 -18.94
C ILE A 35 3.44 9.57 -18.50
N LEU A 36 3.28 9.81 -17.19
CA LEU A 36 2.34 10.78 -16.65
C LEU A 36 2.64 12.19 -17.17
N ASN A 37 3.91 12.60 -17.15
CA ASN A 37 4.35 13.91 -17.60
C ASN A 37 4.11 14.12 -19.10
N LEU A 38 4.41 13.11 -19.93
CA LEU A 38 4.14 13.13 -21.36
C LEU A 38 2.62 13.17 -21.65
N ALA A 39 1.82 12.40 -20.90
CA ALA A 39 0.37 12.38 -21.07
C ALA A 39 -0.29 13.71 -20.68
N ASN A 40 0.26 14.42 -19.69
CA ASN A 40 -0.21 15.75 -19.28
C ASN A 40 0.00 16.84 -20.34
N GLN A 41 0.96 16.67 -21.25
CA GLN A 41 1.21 17.62 -22.35
C GLN A 41 0.25 17.44 -23.54
N SER A 42 -0.51 16.36 -23.58
CA SER A 42 -1.47 16.10 -24.66
C SER A 42 -2.80 16.85 -24.45
N ASP A 43 -3.49 17.21 -25.54
CA ASP A 43 -4.75 17.95 -25.50
C ASP A 43 -5.89 17.23 -24.74
N PHE A 44 -5.73 15.93 -24.44
CA PHE A 44 -6.62 15.11 -23.62
C PHE A 44 -6.20 15.04 -22.13
N SER A 45 -5.51 16.08 -21.63
CA SER A 45 -4.82 16.14 -20.33
C SER A 45 -5.73 16.01 -19.10
N ASN A 46 -7.04 16.21 -19.23
CA ASN A 46 -7.94 16.28 -18.08
C ASN A 46 -7.75 15.07 -17.15
N THR A 47 -7.63 13.83 -17.64
CA THR A 47 -7.54 12.62 -16.79
C THR A 47 -6.17 12.34 -16.16
N TRP A 48 -5.15 13.13 -16.48
CA TRP A 48 -3.76 12.95 -16.05
C TRP A 48 -3.29 14.03 -15.06
N GLN A 49 -4.09 15.07 -14.89
CA GLN A 49 -3.81 16.20 -13.99
C GLN A 49 -4.19 15.90 -12.54
N SER A 50 -3.53 16.60 -11.61
CA SER A 50 -3.73 16.47 -10.16
C SER A 50 -5.14 16.85 -9.69
N GLY A 51 -5.82 17.75 -10.40
CA GLY A 51 -7.13 18.30 -10.05
C GLY A 51 -8.34 17.52 -10.57
N ASN A 52 -8.16 16.45 -11.35
CA ASN A 52 -9.29 15.68 -11.87
C ASN A 52 -9.76 14.56 -10.93
N SER A 53 -11.03 14.15 -11.07
CA SER A 53 -11.67 13.01 -10.44
C SER A 53 -11.78 13.08 -8.92
N GLY A 54 -12.41 14.15 -8.41
CA GLY A 54 -12.95 14.15 -7.05
C GLY A 54 -11.94 14.20 -5.90
N GLY A 55 -10.66 14.56 -6.17
CA GLY A 55 -9.67 14.86 -5.14
C GLY A 55 -8.38 14.06 -5.25
N ARG A 56 -7.91 13.48 -4.14
CA ARG A 56 -6.59 12.83 -4.02
C ARG A 56 -6.51 11.38 -4.55
N ILE A 57 -7.57 10.90 -5.21
CA ILE A 57 -7.66 9.53 -5.73
C ILE A 57 -7.62 9.59 -7.26
N ASN A 58 -6.42 9.71 -7.82
CA ASN A 58 -6.22 9.70 -9.27
C ASN A 58 -4.81 9.21 -9.64
N LYS A 59 -4.56 9.04 -10.95
CA LYS A 59 -3.28 8.56 -11.50
C LYS A 59 -2.11 9.45 -11.10
N PHE A 60 -2.33 10.77 -11.07
CA PHE A 60 -1.30 11.72 -10.63
C PHE A 60 -0.85 11.41 -9.21
N TRP A 61 -1.78 11.37 -8.25
CA TRP A 61 -1.46 11.11 -6.84
C TRP A 61 -0.96 9.69 -6.59
N LEU A 62 -1.32 8.72 -7.43
CA LEU A 62 -0.81 7.35 -7.30
C LEU A 62 0.70 7.30 -7.49
N VAL A 63 1.20 7.80 -8.63
CA VAL A 63 2.63 7.74 -8.93
C VAL A 63 3.42 8.76 -8.10
N GLU A 64 2.87 9.95 -7.88
CA GLU A 64 3.50 10.99 -7.05
C GLU A 64 3.72 10.50 -5.62
N ASN A 65 2.75 9.81 -5.03
CA ASN A 65 2.93 9.26 -3.69
C ASN A 65 4.00 8.17 -3.68
N LEU A 66 4.03 7.27 -4.67
CA LEU A 66 5.00 6.16 -4.76
C LEU A 66 6.46 6.63 -4.97
N THR A 67 6.66 7.74 -5.67
CA THR A 67 7.99 8.34 -5.89
C THR A 67 8.41 9.26 -4.74
N SER A 68 7.46 9.84 -4.01
CA SER A 68 7.75 10.74 -2.90
C SER A 68 8.44 10.03 -1.72
N SER A 69 9.26 10.78 -0.98
CA SER A 69 9.84 10.31 0.28
C SER A 69 8.81 10.00 1.37
N ASN A 70 7.55 10.44 1.20
CA ASN A 70 6.46 10.20 2.14
C ASN A 70 5.88 8.79 2.06
N SER A 71 6.20 8.00 1.01
CA SER A 71 5.79 6.60 0.88
C SER A 71 6.80 5.60 1.43
N LYS A 72 7.85 6.06 2.12
CA LYS A 72 8.88 5.16 2.69
C LYS A 72 8.25 4.04 3.52
N GLU A 73 7.37 4.37 4.45
CA GLU A 73 6.68 3.42 5.32
C GLU A 73 5.80 2.45 4.53
N PHE A 74 5.23 2.90 3.41
CA PHE A 74 4.45 2.03 2.54
C PHE A 74 5.34 1.01 1.81
N ARG A 75 6.47 1.45 1.27
CA ARG A 75 7.42 0.54 0.58
C ARG A 75 8.11 -0.42 1.55
N ASP A 76 8.50 0.08 2.72
CA ASP A 76 9.03 -0.76 3.80
C ASP A 76 7.97 -1.79 4.26
N LEU A 77 6.68 -1.41 4.30
CA LEU A 77 5.61 -2.35 4.57
C LEU A 77 5.50 -3.40 3.47
N LEU A 78 5.52 -3.04 2.18
CA LEU A 78 5.39 -4.00 1.09
C LEU A 78 6.43 -5.12 1.22
N TYR A 79 7.68 -4.77 1.49
CA TYR A 79 8.74 -5.74 1.71
C TYR A 79 8.52 -6.58 2.98
N ASN A 80 8.34 -5.93 4.15
CA ASN A 80 8.26 -6.64 5.42
C ASN A 80 7.01 -7.52 5.55
N TYR A 81 5.90 -7.07 4.97
CA TYR A 81 4.65 -7.79 4.98
C TYR A 81 4.75 -9.10 4.17
N HIS A 82 5.40 -9.07 3.01
CA HIS A 82 5.54 -10.26 2.16
C HIS A 82 6.72 -11.15 2.60
N VAL A 83 7.94 -10.63 2.66
CA VAL A 83 9.15 -11.44 2.93
C VAL A 83 9.28 -11.82 4.40
N ASN A 84 9.15 -10.85 5.31
CA ASN A 84 9.32 -11.09 6.75
C ASN A 84 8.02 -11.52 7.44
N GLY A 85 6.91 -11.51 6.71
CA GLY A 85 5.58 -11.89 7.18
C GLY A 85 5.11 -13.18 6.52
N LEU A 86 4.54 -13.07 5.32
CA LEU A 86 3.94 -14.21 4.61
C LEU A 86 4.95 -15.33 4.33
N ASP A 87 6.12 -15.01 3.78
CA ASP A 87 7.14 -16.01 3.46
C ASP A 87 7.73 -16.62 4.73
N LEU A 88 7.80 -15.88 5.85
CA LEU A 88 8.28 -16.43 7.13
C LEU A 88 7.25 -17.35 7.80
N MET A 89 5.97 -17.25 7.42
CA MET A 89 4.86 -17.87 8.13
C MET A 89 4.89 -19.41 8.12
N HIS A 90 5.54 -20.01 7.12
CA HIS A 90 5.75 -21.46 7.08
C HIS A 90 6.76 -21.95 8.12
N LYS A 91 7.69 -21.10 8.57
CA LYS A 91 8.71 -21.43 9.58
C LYS A 91 8.27 -21.04 10.98
N ASP A 92 7.82 -19.79 11.14
CA ASP A 92 7.42 -19.25 12.43
C ASP A 92 6.19 -18.34 12.28
N LYS A 93 5.03 -18.88 12.67
CA LYS A 93 3.75 -18.18 12.59
C LYS A 93 3.65 -17.00 13.56
N LEU A 94 4.25 -17.09 14.75
CA LEU A 94 4.15 -16.04 15.76
C LEU A 94 5.00 -14.84 15.38
N LEU A 95 6.26 -15.08 15.00
CA LEU A 95 7.16 -14.03 14.53
C LEU A 95 6.62 -13.35 13.27
N SER A 96 6.01 -14.11 12.37
CA SER A 96 5.37 -13.57 11.16
C SER A 96 4.21 -12.63 11.51
N LYS A 97 3.32 -13.02 12.43
CA LYS A 97 2.24 -12.15 12.92
C LYS A 97 2.78 -10.86 13.54
N GLN A 98 3.85 -10.96 14.33
CA GLN A 98 4.51 -9.79 14.93
C GLN A 98 5.03 -8.84 13.85
N ASN A 99 5.77 -9.36 12.86
CA ASN A 99 6.32 -8.56 11.77
C ASN A 99 5.25 -7.89 10.93
N ILE A 100 4.17 -8.60 10.59
CA ILE A 100 3.02 -8.05 9.85
C ILE A 100 2.34 -6.96 10.68
N SER A 101 2.08 -7.21 11.96
CA SER A 101 1.46 -6.22 12.87
C SER A 101 2.29 -4.95 12.96
N TYR A 102 3.60 -5.07 13.20
CA TYR A 102 4.50 -3.91 13.25
C TYR A 102 4.56 -3.14 11.93
N SER A 103 4.57 -3.86 10.80
CA SER A 103 4.55 -3.23 9.48
C SER A 103 3.26 -2.42 9.29
N ILE A 104 2.09 -2.98 9.58
CA ILE A 104 0.80 -2.28 9.48
C ILE A 104 0.77 -1.06 10.41
N ILE A 105 1.20 -1.20 11.66
CA ILE A 105 1.21 -0.09 12.64
C ILE A 105 2.13 1.04 12.16
N SER A 106 3.23 0.74 11.47
CA SER A 106 4.14 1.76 10.93
C SER A 106 3.46 2.73 9.95
N LEU A 107 2.38 2.29 9.28
CA LEU A 107 1.60 3.13 8.38
C LEU A 107 0.90 4.30 9.11
N GLU A 108 0.75 4.26 10.43
CA GLU A 108 0.16 5.38 11.19
C GLU A 108 0.93 6.68 10.92
N ARG A 109 2.27 6.60 10.83
CA ARG A 109 3.12 7.76 10.53
C ARG A 109 2.83 8.35 9.16
N MET A 110 2.63 7.49 8.17
CA MET A 110 2.24 7.91 6.83
C MET A 110 0.84 8.49 6.82
N ASN A 111 -0.13 7.83 7.45
CA ASN A 111 -1.52 8.28 7.49
C ASN A 111 -1.66 9.66 8.16
N ARG A 112 -0.85 9.95 9.18
CA ARG A 112 -0.80 11.28 9.81
C ARG A 112 -0.28 12.37 8.87
N ARG A 113 0.73 12.06 8.03
CA ARG A 113 1.32 13.03 7.09
C ARG A 113 0.44 13.23 5.85
N ILE A 114 -0.09 12.15 5.30
CA ILE A 114 -0.94 12.16 4.10
C ILE A 114 -2.23 11.39 4.42
N PRO A 115 -3.19 12.04 5.11
CA PRO A 115 -4.49 11.43 5.34
C PRO A 115 -5.19 11.18 4.01
N ASN A 116 -5.99 10.13 3.95
CA ASN A 116 -6.72 9.70 2.74
C ASN A 116 -5.80 9.45 1.52
N SER A 117 -4.59 8.94 1.76
CA SER A 117 -3.69 8.52 0.67
C SER A 117 -4.32 7.38 -0.14
N ILE A 118 -4.23 7.49 -1.47
CA ILE A 118 -4.62 6.41 -2.39
C ILE A 118 -3.87 5.09 -2.11
N LEU A 119 -2.63 5.16 -1.63
CA LEU A 119 -1.82 3.97 -1.32
C LEU A 119 -2.41 3.19 -0.14
N LEU A 120 -2.78 3.90 0.94
CA LEU A 120 -3.44 3.28 2.09
C LEU A 120 -4.79 2.69 1.71
N LYS A 121 -5.56 3.41 0.88
CA LYS A 121 -6.85 2.92 0.39
C LYS A 121 -6.71 1.61 -0.40
N ILE A 122 -5.83 1.59 -1.40
CA ILE A 122 -5.58 0.39 -2.21
C ILE A 122 -5.11 -0.77 -1.33
N PHE A 123 -4.21 -0.51 -0.37
CA PHE A 123 -3.71 -1.54 0.53
C PHE A 123 -4.81 -2.16 1.37
N PHE A 124 -5.63 -1.36 2.07
CA PHE A 124 -6.68 -1.92 2.92
C PHE A 124 -7.82 -2.54 2.09
N GLU A 125 -8.15 -2.00 0.93
CA GLU A 125 -9.11 -2.64 0.01
C GLU A 125 -8.65 -4.01 -0.46
N THR A 126 -7.35 -4.18 -0.73
CA THR A 126 -6.79 -5.43 -1.25
C THR A 126 -6.42 -6.46 -0.17
N LYS A 127 -5.94 -6.00 0.99
CA LYS A 127 -5.36 -6.87 2.03
C LYS A 127 -6.24 -7.05 3.27
N SER A 128 -7.38 -6.37 3.39
CA SER A 128 -8.20 -6.45 4.61
C SER A 128 -8.72 -7.85 4.93
N ASP A 129 -9.10 -8.65 3.92
CA ASP A 129 -9.52 -10.04 4.14
C ASP A 129 -8.36 -10.92 4.60
N GLU A 130 -7.19 -10.74 3.97
CA GLU A 130 -5.97 -11.46 4.33
C GLU A 130 -5.52 -11.13 5.77
N ILE A 131 -5.52 -9.86 6.16
CA ILE A 131 -5.23 -9.42 7.53
C ILE A 131 -6.19 -10.09 8.52
N LYS A 132 -7.49 -10.08 8.23
CA LYS A 132 -8.50 -10.74 9.06
C LYS A 132 -8.23 -12.24 9.19
N ASP A 133 -7.91 -12.93 8.09
CA ASP A 133 -7.63 -14.37 8.11
C ASP A 133 -6.34 -14.70 8.88
N ILE A 134 -5.27 -13.90 8.72
CA ILE A 134 -4.00 -14.06 9.44
C ILE A 134 -4.19 -13.93 10.95
N PHE A 135 -4.94 -12.93 11.41
CA PHE A 135 -5.07 -12.60 12.84
C PHE A 135 -6.30 -13.23 13.52
N SER A 136 -7.18 -13.93 12.79
CA SER A 136 -8.29 -14.70 13.37
C SER A 136 -7.89 -16.13 13.76
N SER A 137 -6.74 -16.62 13.29
CA SER A 137 -6.30 -18.02 13.40
C SER A 137 -4.83 -18.15 13.73
N GLY A 138 -4.37 -19.33 14.18
CA GLY A 138 -2.97 -19.60 14.50
C GLY A 138 -2.60 -19.27 15.96
N PRO A 139 -1.31 -19.10 16.28
CA PRO A 139 -0.89 -18.85 17.67
C PRO A 139 -1.44 -17.53 18.21
N ASP A 140 -1.70 -17.49 19.51
CA ASP A 140 -2.19 -16.29 20.21
C ASP A 140 -1.18 -15.14 20.06
N PHE A 141 -1.70 -13.96 19.78
CA PHE A 141 -0.94 -12.72 19.63
C PHE A 141 -1.79 -11.57 20.16
N ASP A 142 -1.20 -10.66 20.92
CA ASP A 142 -1.94 -9.49 21.42
C ASP A 142 -2.32 -8.55 20.26
N THR A 143 -3.57 -8.66 19.81
CA THR A 143 -4.12 -7.89 18.70
C THR A 143 -4.67 -6.53 19.13
N VAL A 144 -4.66 -6.16 20.41
CA VAL A 144 -5.32 -4.93 20.91
C VAL A 144 -4.76 -3.67 20.25
N ASN A 145 -3.43 -3.54 20.18
CA ASN A 145 -2.80 -2.38 19.54
C ASN A 145 -3.10 -2.35 18.03
N LEU A 146 -2.99 -3.50 17.36
CA LEU A 146 -3.27 -3.63 15.94
C LEU A 146 -4.73 -3.25 15.62
N TYR A 147 -5.69 -3.78 16.38
CA TYR A 147 -7.11 -3.47 16.26
C TYR A 147 -7.38 -1.96 16.37
N ASN A 148 -6.79 -1.31 17.37
CA ASN A 148 -6.96 0.13 17.56
C ASN A 148 -6.40 0.94 16.39
N GLN A 149 -5.24 0.56 15.86
CA GLN A 149 -4.62 1.23 14.72
C GLN A 149 -5.38 0.99 13.41
N LEU A 150 -5.86 -0.24 13.18
CA LEU A 150 -6.71 -0.58 12.03
C LEU A 150 -8.01 0.23 12.02
N ASN A 151 -8.68 0.39 13.15
CA ASN A 151 -9.88 1.22 13.25
C ASN A 151 -9.59 2.71 13.04
N ARG A 152 -8.40 3.19 13.41
CA ARG A 152 -7.98 4.58 13.16
C ARG A 152 -7.66 4.85 11.70
N MET A 153 -6.97 3.92 11.03
CA MET A 153 -6.51 4.11 9.66
C MET A 153 -7.57 3.70 8.62
N ALA A 154 -8.36 2.66 8.92
CA ALA A 154 -9.27 2.04 7.97
C ALA A 154 -10.61 1.62 8.64
N PRO A 155 -11.38 2.59 9.18
CA PRO A 155 -12.64 2.33 9.89
C PRO A 155 -13.73 1.68 9.02
N PHE A 156 -13.65 1.80 7.69
CA PHE A 156 -14.61 1.15 6.79
C PHE A 156 -14.60 -0.38 6.92
N PHE A 157 -13.50 -0.97 7.39
CA PHE A 157 -13.35 -2.41 7.57
C PHE A 157 -13.52 -2.87 9.03
N SER A 158 -14.08 -2.05 9.93
CA SER A 158 -14.26 -2.38 11.35
C SER A 158 -14.94 -3.73 11.59
N ASN A 159 -15.90 -4.11 10.76
CA ASN A 159 -16.56 -5.43 10.85
C ASN A 159 -15.57 -6.59 10.69
N LYS A 160 -14.50 -6.42 9.89
CA LYS A 160 -13.43 -7.40 9.75
C LYS A 160 -12.52 -7.37 10.99
N TRP A 161 -12.17 -6.19 11.48
CA TRP A 161 -11.31 -6.01 12.65
C TRP A 161 -11.91 -6.57 13.94
N ASN A 162 -13.23 -6.63 14.05
CA ASN A 162 -13.91 -7.26 15.20
C ASN A 162 -13.69 -8.79 15.29
N ASN A 163 -13.22 -9.44 14.21
CA ASN A 163 -12.97 -10.88 14.19
C ASN A 163 -11.52 -11.25 14.52
N LEU A 164 -10.68 -10.26 14.88
CA LEU A 164 -9.33 -10.54 15.35
C LEU A 164 -9.40 -11.17 16.75
N ARG A 165 -8.56 -12.18 17.00
CA ARG A 165 -8.51 -12.91 18.28
C ARG A 165 -7.21 -12.64 19.03
#